data_AF-A0A1Z5YRJ1-F1
#
_entry.id   AF-A0A1Z5YRJ1-F1
#
_cell.length_a   1.000
_cell.length_b   1.000
_cell.length_c   1.000
_cell.angle_alpha   90.00
_cell.angle_beta   90.00
_cell.angle_gamma   90.00
#
_symmetry.space_group_name_H-M   'P 1'
#
loop_
_entity.id
_entity.type
_entity.pdbx_description
1 polymer ?
#
loop_
_entity_poly.entity_id
_entity_poly.type
_entity_poly.pdbx_seq_one_letter_code
_entity_poly.pdbx_strand_id
1 'polypeptide(L)'
;MSEINVYRVSSNLQYGGVSPTTRIKDGKRQPVFPNDIKLEDWDIYPVRLIKFTTDVNFIPYYAGNNFIVDETAKALLQPLIGACGEFRPVKVGDRLYWWFKCTARYDCTVKGMIEGRIGLPELNMWSEVNRWVFDPVKVRQAPAIFYPHEYPTALLCTDVLKDVIEKSGLVGLTFQHLWNSTTGGEWVKRPPLLGPVAEKLGKELEDKWEKNKKKYGLLYNKLKDKEGITLS
;
A
#
# COMPACT_ATOMS: atom_id res chain seq x y z
N MET A 1 17.37 22.47 11.97
CA MET A 1 16.07 21.82 11.70
C MET A 1 16.33 20.38 11.35
N SER A 2 15.50 19.43 11.82
CA SER A 2 15.65 18.03 11.41
C SER A 2 15.35 17.85 9.92
N GLU A 3 16.07 16.93 9.31
CA GLU A 3 15.86 16.44 7.96
C GLU A 3 14.48 15.78 7.84
N ILE A 4 13.86 15.89 6.66
CA ILE A 4 12.55 15.29 6.37
C ILE A 4 12.64 14.56 5.06
N ASN A 5 12.06 13.37 5.03
CA ASN A 5 12.00 12.53 3.86
C ASN A 5 10.56 12.26 3.44
N VAL A 6 10.38 12.05 2.14
CA VAL A 6 9.12 11.56 1.56
C VAL A 6 9.40 10.24 0.87
N TYR A 7 8.53 9.27 1.15
CA TYR A 7 8.60 7.93 0.58
C TYR A 7 7.33 7.62 -0.20
N ARG A 8 7.46 6.84 -1.28
CA ARG A 8 6.33 6.10 -1.82
C ARG A 8 6.15 4.83 -1.02
N VAL A 9 4.92 4.60 -0.56
CA VAL A 9 4.50 3.35 0.08
C VAL A 9 3.82 2.47 -0.95
N SER A 10 4.23 1.22 -1.02
CA SER A 10 3.55 0.20 -1.82
C SER A 10 3.61 -1.14 -1.13
N SER A 11 2.65 -2.01 -1.41
CA SER A 11 2.69 -3.37 -0.89
C SER A 11 3.55 -4.26 -1.78
N ASN A 12 4.25 -5.21 -1.15
CA ASN A 12 5.17 -6.06 -1.88
C ASN A 12 4.45 -7.27 -2.50
N LEU A 13 4.33 -7.27 -3.82
CA LEU A 13 3.69 -8.33 -4.60
C LEU A 13 4.37 -9.70 -4.45
N GLN A 14 5.61 -9.76 -3.94
CA GLN A 14 6.27 -11.03 -3.64
C GLN A 14 5.48 -11.88 -2.63
N TYR A 15 4.60 -11.26 -1.83
CA TYR A 15 3.74 -11.93 -0.86
C TYR A 15 2.39 -12.38 -1.43
N GLY A 16 2.17 -12.27 -2.75
CA GLY A 16 0.88 -12.53 -3.39
C GLY A 16 -0.10 -11.36 -3.22
N GLY A 17 -1.39 -11.63 -3.06
CA GLY A 17 -2.37 -10.56 -2.92
C GLY A 17 -3.83 -10.99 -2.84
N VAL A 18 -4.70 -9.99 -2.81
CA VAL A 18 -6.16 -10.14 -2.86
C VAL A 18 -6.74 -9.38 -4.04
N SER A 19 -7.88 -9.85 -4.56
CA SER A 19 -8.58 -9.25 -5.69
C SER A 19 -10.05 -8.97 -5.32
N PRO A 20 -10.73 -8.06 -6.05
CA PRO A 20 -12.12 -7.74 -5.78
C PRO A 20 -12.98 -8.97 -6.00
N THR A 21 -14.08 -9.02 -5.26
CA THR A 21 -15.17 -9.92 -5.62
C THR A 21 -15.83 -9.47 -6.92
N THR A 22 -16.47 -10.41 -7.60
CA THR A 22 -17.26 -10.09 -8.81
C THR A 22 -18.73 -10.31 -8.53
N ARG A 23 -19.56 -9.38 -9.01
CA ARG A 23 -21.01 -9.57 -9.12
C ARG A 23 -21.39 -9.89 -10.56
N ILE A 24 -22.56 -10.51 -10.75
CA ILE A 24 -23.18 -10.60 -12.08
C ILE A 24 -24.05 -9.36 -12.25
N LYS A 25 -23.79 -8.58 -13.28
CA LYS A 25 -24.62 -7.44 -13.70
C LYS A 25 -24.80 -7.51 -15.21
N ASP A 26 -26.03 -7.46 -15.68
CA ASP A 26 -26.38 -7.53 -17.11
C ASP A 26 -25.79 -8.77 -17.82
N GLY A 27 -25.82 -9.92 -17.14
CA GLY A 27 -25.27 -11.18 -17.65
C GLY A 27 -23.72 -11.24 -17.69
N LYS A 28 -23.02 -10.19 -17.24
CA LYS A 28 -21.55 -10.12 -17.24
C LYS A 28 -21.01 -10.11 -15.81
N ARG A 29 -19.87 -10.79 -15.61
CA ARG A 29 -19.12 -10.68 -14.35
C ARG A 29 -18.42 -9.33 -14.31
N GLN A 30 -18.69 -8.54 -13.27
CA GLN A 30 -18.06 -7.25 -13.05
C GLN A 30 -17.38 -7.23 -11.68
N PRO A 31 -16.13 -6.74 -11.58
CA PRO A 31 -15.50 -6.52 -10.28
C PRO A 31 -16.30 -5.48 -9.48
N VAL A 32 -16.37 -5.67 -8.18
CA VAL A 32 -16.88 -4.67 -7.24
C VAL A 32 -15.67 -4.09 -6.53
N PHE A 33 -15.30 -2.83 -6.77
CA PHE A 33 -14.11 -2.27 -6.15
C PHE A 33 -14.42 -1.73 -4.75
N PRO A 34 -13.56 -1.96 -3.74
CA PRO A 34 -13.68 -1.36 -2.41
C PRO A 34 -13.92 0.15 -2.43
N ASN A 35 -13.22 0.87 -3.32
CA ASN A 35 -13.31 2.32 -3.38
C ASN A 35 -14.65 2.83 -3.90
N ASP A 36 -15.45 1.99 -4.56
CA ASP A 36 -16.77 2.34 -5.11
C ASP A 36 -17.90 2.17 -4.08
N ILE A 37 -17.61 1.55 -2.92
CA ILE A 37 -18.58 1.31 -1.86
C ILE A 37 -18.57 2.48 -0.89
N LYS A 38 -19.74 3.08 -0.66
CA LYS A 38 -19.90 4.16 0.32
C LYS A 38 -19.71 3.64 1.74
N LEU A 39 -19.40 4.53 2.68
CA LEU A 39 -19.11 4.10 4.05
C LEU A 39 -20.36 3.56 4.74
N GLU A 40 -21.49 4.23 4.53
CA GLU A 40 -22.80 3.85 5.06
C GLU A 40 -23.30 2.50 4.53
N ASP A 41 -22.83 2.09 3.36
CA ASP A 41 -23.16 0.80 2.72
C ASP A 41 -22.12 -0.29 3.06
N TRP A 42 -21.13 0.03 3.89
CA TRP A 42 -20.03 -0.89 4.22
C TRP A 42 -20.37 -1.75 5.44
N ASP A 43 -20.76 -2.99 5.19
CA ASP A 43 -20.87 -4.02 6.24
C ASP A 43 -19.54 -4.76 6.42
N ILE A 44 -19.34 -5.89 5.72
CA ILE A 44 -18.06 -6.57 5.60
C ILE A 44 -17.85 -6.91 4.13
N TYR A 45 -16.85 -6.30 3.50
CA TYR A 45 -16.60 -6.50 2.08
C TYR A 45 -15.79 -7.78 1.83
N PRO A 46 -16.32 -8.76 1.06
CA PRO A 46 -15.58 -9.96 0.73
C PRO A 46 -14.51 -9.66 -0.33
N VAL A 47 -13.31 -10.18 -0.12
CA VAL A 47 -12.20 -10.17 -1.07
C VAL A 47 -11.81 -11.58 -1.48
N ARG A 48 -11.29 -11.72 -2.70
CA ARG A 48 -10.77 -12.99 -3.22
C ARG A 48 -9.28 -13.11 -2.93
N LEU A 49 -8.86 -14.30 -2.54
CA LEU A 49 -7.46 -14.60 -2.26
C LEU A 49 -6.76 -15.12 -3.50
N ILE A 50 -5.59 -14.56 -3.83
CA ILE A 50 -4.77 -15.04 -4.95
C ILE A 50 -3.93 -16.24 -4.50
N LYS A 51 -3.68 -17.18 -5.43
CA LYS A 51 -2.77 -18.30 -5.19
C LYS A 51 -1.41 -17.79 -4.73
N PHE A 52 -0.78 -18.53 -3.82
CA PHE A 52 0.55 -18.20 -3.28
C PHE A 52 0.60 -16.93 -2.41
N THR A 53 -0.55 -16.47 -1.93
CA THR A 53 -0.58 -15.38 -0.94
C THR A 53 -0.04 -15.84 0.40
N THR A 54 0.90 -15.07 0.93
CA THR A 54 1.54 -15.29 2.23
C THR A 54 0.73 -14.58 3.32
N ASP A 55 0.65 -15.18 4.50
CA ASP A 55 -0.03 -14.58 5.67
C ASP A 55 0.91 -13.57 6.33
N VAL A 56 0.91 -12.33 5.82
CA VAL A 56 1.69 -11.19 6.31
C VAL A 56 0.77 -10.06 6.78
N ASN A 57 1.35 -9.04 7.42
CA ASN A 57 0.57 -7.95 8.05
C ASN A 57 -0.07 -7.01 7.03
N PHE A 58 0.55 -6.83 5.86
CA PHE A 58 0.03 -6.03 4.75
C PHE A 58 -0.05 -6.88 3.48
N ILE A 59 -1.26 -7.18 3.02
CA ILE A 59 -1.50 -7.99 1.83
C ILE A 59 -1.86 -7.08 0.66
N PRO A 60 -1.09 -7.09 -0.45
CA PRO A 60 -1.37 -6.26 -1.61
C PRO A 60 -2.76 -6.51 -2.20
N TYR A 61 -3.41 -5.46 -2.69
CA TYR A 61 -4.54 -5.58 -3.59
C TYR A 61 -4.05 -5.62 -5.04
N TYR A 62 -4.57 -6.56 -5.84
CA TYR A 62 -4.07 -6.98 -7.16
C TYR A 62 -3.78 -5.85 -8.17
N ALA A 63 -4.39 -4.67 -7.98
CA ALA A 63 -4.17 -3.48 -8.79
C ALA A 63 -3.85 -2.28 -7.89
N GLY A 64 -2.56 -1.98 -7.71
CA GLY A 64 -2.10 -0.67 -7.25
C GLY A 64 -1.41 -0.64 -5.89
N ASN A 65 -1.44 0.54 -5.26
CA ASN A 65 -0.79 0.82 -3.98
C ASN A 65 -1.72 0.60 -2.78
N ASN A 66 -2.82 -0.14 -2.99
CA ASN A 66 -3.79 -0.46 -1.95
C ASN A 66 -3.50 -1.81 -1.32
N PHE A 67 -3.94 -1.97 -0.08
CA PHE A 67 -3.71 -3.19 0.68
C PHE A 67 -4.76 -3.38 1.76
N ILE A 68 -4.86 -4.62 2.21
CA ILE A 68 -5.55 -4.97 3.44
C ILE A 68 -4.52 -5.20 4.53
N VAL A 69 -4.91 -4.94 5.77
CA VAL A 69 -4.07 -5.11 6.96
C VAL A 69 -4.68 -6.12 7.92
N ASP A 70 -3.84 -6.81 8.67
CA ASP A 70 -4.30 -7.61 9.80
C ASP A 70 -4.65 -6.73 11.02
N GLU A 71 -5.14 -7.37 12.09
CA GLU A 71 -5.55 -6.67 13.31
C GLU A 71 -4.38 -5.95 14.00
N THR A 72 -3.19 -6.55 13.96
CA THR A 72 -1.97 -6.00 14.58
C THR A 72 -1.55 -4.70 13.90
N ALA A 73 -1.47 -4.72 12.56
CA ALA A 73 -1.14 -3.55 11.76
C ALA A 73 -2.23 -2.47 11.86
N LYS A 74 -3.51 -2.86 11.87
CA LYS A 74 -4.60 -1.92 12.14
C LYS A 74 -4.43 -1.23 13.48
N ALA A 75 -4.24 -1.99 14.56
CA ALA A 75 -4.13 -1.43 15.91
C ALA A 75 -2.95 -0.46 16.04
N LEU A 76 -1.81 -0.81 15.43
CA LEU A 76 -0.62 0.06 15.40
C LEU A 76 -0.86 1.36 14.62
N LEU A 77 -1.50 1.27 13.45
CA LEU A 77 -1.64 2.41 12.55
C LEU A 77 -2.83 3.32 12.86
N GLN A 78 -3.87 2.80 13.52
CA GLN A 78 -5.10 3.54 13.82
C GLN A 78 -4.87 4.92 14.45
N PRO A 79 -3.97 5.10 15.44
CA PRO A 79 -3.70 6.40 16.03
C PRO A 79 -3.00 7.38 15.07
N LEU A 80 -2.20 6.86 14.13
CA LEU A 80 -1.42 7.66 13.19
C LEU A 80 -2.23 8.14 11.99
N ILE A 81 -3.18 7.32 11.55
CA ILE A 81 -3.94 7.57 10.32
C ILE A 81 -5.31 8.20 10.57
N GLY A 82 -5.74 8.40 11.82
CA GLY A 82 -7.11 8.83 12.14
C GLY A 82 -7.56 10.14 11.45
N ALA A 83 -6.61 11.02 11.09
CA ALA A 83 -6.89 12.26 10.37
C ALA A 83 -6.74 12.15 8.84
N CYS A 84 -6.21 11.04 8.31
CA CYS A 84 -5.83 10.91 6.90
C CYS A 84 -6.18 9.58 6.23
N GLY A 85 -6.85 8.69 6.95
CA GLY A 85 -7.33 7.43 6.43
C GLY A 85 -8.30 6.74 7.37
N GLU A 86 -8.83 5.63 6.88
CA GLU A 86 -9.78 4.80 7.61
C GLU A 86 -9.54 3.32 7.31
N PHE A 87 -9.94 2.48 8.26
CA PHE A 87 -9.91 1.03 8.12
C PHE A 87 -11.33 0.51 7.99
N ARG A 88 -11.59 -0.23 6.92
CA ARG A 88 -12.91 -0.82 6.66
C ARG A 88 -12.81 -2.35 6.69
N PRO A 89 -13.67 -3.06 7.43
CA PRO A 89 -13.55 -4.50 7.58
C PRO A 89 -13.73 -5.24 6.24
N VAL A 90 -12.86 -6.22 5.98
CA VAL A 90 -12.94 -7.10 4.81
C VAL A 90 -12.79 -8.55 5.21
N LYS A 91 -13.45 -9.43 4.47
CA LYS A 91 -13.47 -10.87 4.72
C LYS A 91 -12.62 -11.61 3.68
N VAL A 92 -11.60 -12.33 4.15
CA VAL A 92 -10.73 -13.22 3.36
C VAL A 92 -10.95 -14.64 3.87
N GLY A 93 -11.78 -15.45 3.18
CA GLY A 93 -12.28 -16.68 3.79
C GLY A 93 -13.11 -16.34 5.03
N ASP A 94 -12.93 -17.00 6.16
CA ASP A 94 -13.54 -16.62 7.46
C ASP A 94 -12.66 -15.69 8.30
N ARG A 95 -11.53 -15.22 7.77
CA ARG A 95 -10.65 -14.30 8.48
C ARG A 95 -11.04 -12.85 8.21
N LEU A 96 -11.01 -12.05 9.27
CA LEU A 96 -11.21 -10.61 9.23
C LEU A 96 -9.86 -9.91 9.00
N TYR A 97 -9.85 -9.03 8.01
CA TYR A 97 -8.79 -8.07 7.74
C TYR A 97 -9.44 -6.69 7.60
N TRP A 98 -8.63 -5.66 7.34
CA TRP A 98 -9.13 -4.30 7.13
C TRP A 98 -8.55 -3.69 5.87
N TRP A 99 -9.41 -3.23 4.98
CA TRP A 99 -9.02 -2.37 3.87
C TRP A 99 -8.52 -1.03 4.40
N PHE A 100 -7.29 -0.68 4.07
CA PHE A 100 -6.77 0.67 4.31
C PHE A 100 -7.22 1.60 3.18
N LYS A 101 -7.98 2.64 3.52
CA LYS A 101 -8.34 3.72 2.60
C LYS A 101 -7.70 5.01 3.08
N CYS A 102 -6.76 5.54 2.32
CA CYS A 102 -6.27 6.90 2.52
C CYS A 102 -7.32 7.89 2.01
N THR A 103 -7.66 8.88 2.85
CA THR A 103 -8.64 9.93 2.55
C THR A 103 -7.96 11.28 2.33
N ALA A 104 -6.71 11.44 2.75
CA ALA A 104 -5.96 12.69 2.57
C ALA A 104 -5.42 12.84 1.14
N ARG A 105 -5.82 13.94 0.50
CA ARG A 105 -5.12 14.52 -0.65
C ARG A 105 -4.37 15.75 -0.17
N TYR A 106 -3.09 15.86 -0.52
CA TYR A 106 -2.23 16.92 0.03
C TYR A 106 -1.35 17.55 -1.06
N ASP A 107 -1.39 18.90 -1.13
CA ASP A 107 -0.62 19.71 -2.08
C ASP A 107 0.72 20.11 -1.44
N CYS A 108 1.72 19.24 -1.55
CA CYS A 108 3.07 19.50 -1.02
C CYS A 108 4.17 19.50 -2.08
N THR A 109 3.81 19.36 -3.35
CA THR A 109 4.78 19.34 -4.44
C THR A 109 5.05 20.75 -4.98
N VAL A 110 6.20 20.95 -5.61
CA VAL A 110 6.50 22.19 -6.34
C VAL A 110 6.15 21.98 -7.81
N LYS A 111 4.96 22.43 -8.19
CA LYS A 111 4.44 22.34 -9.56
C LYS A 111 5.43 22.96 -10.55
N GLY A 112 5.68 22.27 -11.67
CA GLY A 112 6.63 22.69 -12.70
C GLY A 112 8.10 22.29 -12.46
N MET A 113 8.44 21.78 -11.27
CA MET A 113 9.79 21.25 -10.99
C MET A 113 9.85 19.72 -10.93
N ILE A 114 8.70 19.05 -10.96
CA ILE A 114 8.61 17.60 -11.10
C ILE A 114 9.08 17.21 -12.50
N GLU A 115 9.86 16.12 -12.61
CA GLU A 115 10.35 15.59 -13.88
C GLU A 115 9.72 14.21 -14.17
N GLY A 116 9.39 13.94 -15.44
CA GLY A 116 8.70 12.71 -15.85
C GLY A 116 7.77 12.92 -17.04
N ARG A 117 6.72 12.09 -17.13
CA ARG A 117 5.71 12.12 -18.20
C ARG A 117 4.33 12.48 -17.62
N ILE A 118 3.74 13.53 -18.18
CA ILE A 118 2.35 13.91 -17.91
C ILE A 118 1.42 13.02 -18.74
N GLY A 119 0.46 12.38 -18.08
CA GLY A 119 -0.53 11.50 -18.72
C GLY A 119 -1.77 12.26 -19.17
N LEU A 120 -2.26 13.18 -18.34
CA LEU A 120 -3.37 14.07 -18.65
C LEU A 120 -2.97 15.53 -18.35
N PRO A 121 -2.51 16.29 -19.38
CA PRO A 121 -2.07 17.67 -19.22
C PRO A 121 -3.13 18.61 -18.62
N GLU A 122 -4.38 18.45 -19.07
CA GLU A 122 -5.55 19.24 -18.63
C GLU A 122 -5.75 19.21 -17.10
N LEU A 123 -5.35 18.11 -16.46
CA LEU A 123 -5.51 17.86 -15.03
C LEU A 123 -4.17 17.90 -14.27
N ASN A 124 -3.06 18.24 -14.94
CA ASN A 124 -1.70 18.11 -14.41
C ASN A 124 -1.44 16.74 -13.76
N MET A 125 -2.00 15.68 -14.34
CA MET A 125 -1.91 14.33 -13.78
C MET A 125 -0.79 13.55 -14.45
N TRP A 126 0.18 13.14 -13.65
CA TRP A 126 1.38 12.46 -14.09
C TRP A 126 1.10 10.97 -14.32
N SER A 127 1.53 10.46 -15.48
CA SER A 127 1.53 9.02 -15.74
C SER A 127 2.78 8.37 -15.18
N GLU A 128 3.90 9.08 -15.21
CA GLU A 128 5.18 8.63 -14.67
C GLU A 128 5.92 9.81 -14.06
N VAL A 129 6.39 9.66 -12.82
CA VAL A 129 7.27 10.65 -12.18
C VAL A 129 8.64 10.02 -12.02
N ASN A 130 9.64 10.67 -12.61
CA ASN A 130 11.03 10.28 -12.53
C ASN A 130 11.76 11.00 -11.40
N ARG A 131 11.37 12.25 -11.09
CA ARG A 131 11.94 13.00 -9.98
C ARG A 131 10.87 13.86 -9.33
N TRP A 132 10.73 13.71 -8.03
CA TRP A 132 9.78 14.49 -7.25
C TRP A 132 10.44 15.72 -6.65
N VAL A 133 9.71 16.82 -6.58
CA VAL A 133 10.15 18.03 -5.86
C VAL A 133 9.03 18.46 -4.92
N PHE A 134 9.39 18.66 -3.65
CA PHE A 134 8.44 19.00 -2.59
C PHE A 134 8.81 20.33 -1.93
N ASP A 135 7.80 21.02 -1.42
CA ASP A 135 7.94 22.19 -0.56
C ASP A 135 8.21 21.72 0.88
N PRO A 136 9.41 21.96 1.44
CA PRO A 136 9.77 21.50 2.78
C PRO A 136 8.84 22.03 3.88
N VAL A 137 8.30 23.24 3.71
CA VAL A 137 7.41 23.86 4.71
C VAL A 137 6.08 23.12 4.73
N LYS A 138 5.55 22.76 3.56
CA LYS A 138 4.31 21.98 3.47
C LYS A 138 4.49 20.54 3.92
N VAL A 139 5.61 19.89 3.57
CA VAL A 139 5.87 18.50 4.00
C VAL A 139 5.91 18.38 5.54
N ARG A 140 6.39 19.40 6.28
CA ARG A 140 6.34 19.42 7.75
C ARG A 140 4.94 19.30 8.33
N GLN A 141 3.93 19.73 7.58
CA GLN A 141 2.53 19.73 7.96
C GLN A 141 1.75 18.61 7.26
N ALA A 142 2.43 17.78 6.47
CA ALA A 142 1.80 16.70 5.74
C ALA A 142 1.27 15.64 6.71
N PRO A 143 0.14 15.01 6.40
CA PRO A 143 -0.30 13.82 7.12
C PRO A 143 0.75 12.70 7.04
N ALA A 144 0.68 11.74 7.97
CA ALA A 144 1.61 10.60 7.99
C ALA A 144 1.59 9.80 6.67
N ILE A 145 0.44 9.77 6.00
CA ILE A 145 0.23 9.13 4.71
C ILE A 145 -0.81 9.92 3.90
N PHE A 146 -0.59 10.08 2.59
CA PHE A 146 -1.43 10.92 1.72
C PHE A 146 -1.27 10.57 0.24
N TYR A 147 -2.23 11.00 -0.58
CA TYR A 147 -2.09 11.07 -2.03
C TYR A 147 -1.62 12.48 -2.46
N PRO A 148 -0.58 12.59 -3.30
CA PRO A 148 -0.20 13.86 -3.90
C PRO A 148 -1.22 14.23 -4.98
N HIS A 149 -1.40 15.53 -5.22
CA HIS A 149 -2.32 16.01 -6.26
C HIS A 149 -1.92 15.57 -7.66
N GLU A 150 -0.62 15.56 -7.95
CA GLU A 150 -0.05 15.32 -9.27
C GLU A 150 -0.09 13.83 -9.67
N TYR A 151 -0.18 12.92 -8.69
CA TYR A 151 -0.24 11.48 -8.95
C TYR A 151 -1.16 10.79 -7.93
N PRO A 152 -2.49 10.94 -8.08
CA PRO A 152 -3.46 10.57 -7.05
C PRO A 152 -3.61 9.06 -6.82
N THR A 153 -2.88 8.24 -7.58
CA THR A 153 -2.82 6.79 -7.38
C THR A 153 -1.59 6.38 -6.57
N ALA A 154 -0.58 7.24 -6.41
CA ALA A 154 0.63 6.98 -5.65
C ALA A 154 0.43 7.34 -4.17
N LEU A 155 0.59 6.38 -3.28
CA LEU A 155 0.49 6.60 -1.85
C LEU A 155 1.86 7.03 -1.31
N LEU A 156 1.92 8.21 -0.69
CA LEU A 156 3.15 8.78 -0.12
C LEU A 156 3.06 8.81 1.40
N CYS A 157 4.21 8.73 2.07
CA CYS A 157 4.32 8.89 3.52
C CYS A 157 5.56 9.68 3.92
N THR A 158 5.56 10.17 5.15
CA THR A 158 6.73 10.80 5.79
C THR A 158 7.49 9.78 6.64
N ASP A 159 8.61 10.21 7.24
CA ASP A 159 9.38 9.43 8.21
C ASP A 159 8.51 8.87 9.34
N VAL A 160 7.49 9.62 9.78
CA VAL A 160 6.61 9.24 10.89
C VAL A 160 5.98 7.85 10.67
N LEU A 161 5.42 7.61 9.49
CA LEU A 161 4.79 6.32 9.18
C LEU A 161 5.85 5.23 8.97
N LYS A 162 6.89 5.54 8.19
CA LYS A 162 7.94 4.58 7.84
C LYS A 162 8.63 4.04 9.09
N ASP A 163 9.02 4.92 9.99
CA ASP A 163 9.70 4.56 11.24
C ASP A 163 8.86 3.66 12.12
N VAL A 164 7.57 3.95 12.27
CA VAL A 164 6.67 3.13 13.09
C VAL A 164 6.56 1.73 12.52
N ILE A 165 6.38 1.61 11.20
CA ILE A 165 6.26 0.31 10.55
C ILE A 165 7.57 -0.48 10.64
N GLU A 166 8.72 0.14 10.35
CA GLU A 166 10.01 -0.54 10.44
C GLU A 166 10.37 -0.95 11.88
N LYS A 167 10.15 -0.08 12.88
CA LYS A 167 10.41 -0.39 14.29
C LYS A 167 9.50 -1.49 14.83
N SER A 168 8.28 -1.62 14.30
CA SER A 168 7.34 -2.67 14.70
C SER A 168 7.66 -4.05 14.11
N GLY A 169 8.51 -4.12 13.08
CA GLY A 169 8.83 -5.36 12.39
C GLY A 169 7.69 -5.94 11.56
N LEU A 170 6.62 -5.17 11.29
CA LEU A 170 5.52 -5.59 10.43
C LEU A 170 6.00 -5.75 8.98
N VAL A 171 5.39 -6.70 8.26
CA VAL A 171 5.82 -7.12 6.92
C VAL A 171 4.73 -6.97 5.89
N GLY A 172 5.13 -6.59 4.68
CA GLY A 172 4.26 -6.55 3.49
C GLY A 172 4.27 -5.21 2.75
N LEU A 173 4.96 -4.19 3.29
CA LEU A 173 5.15 -2.89 2.63
C LEU A 173 6.61 -2.68 2.19
N THR A 174 6.77 -1.83 1.19
CA THR A 174 8.03 -1.27 0.71
C THR A 174 7.96 0.25 0.75
N PHE A 175 9.11 0.86 1.04
CA PHE A 175 9.26 2.31 1.10
C PHE A 175 10.34 2.72 0.10
N GLN A 176 9.93 3.37 -0.97
CA GLN A 176 10.86 3.96 -1.92
C GLN A 176 11.13 5.40 -1.53
N HIS A 177 12.38 5.73 -1.23
CA HIS A 177 12.77 7.11 -0.99
C HIS A 177 12.61 7.95 -2.28
N LEU A 178 11.95 9.10 -2.17
CA LEU A 178 11.68 9.98 -3.30
C LEU A 178 12.35 11.35 -3.15
N TRP A 179 12.47 11.85 -1.93
CA TRP A 179 12.91 13.21 -1.68
C TRP A 179 13.36 13.39 -0.24
N ASN A 180 14.33 14.28 -0.08
CA ASN A 180 14.93 14.67 1.18
C ASN A 180 15.06 16.20 1.24
N SER A 181 14.82 16.80 2.41
CA SER A 181 14.84 18.26 2.57
C SER A 181 16.21 18.93 2.39
N THR A 182 17.27 18.16 2.50
CA THR A 182 18.67 18.61 2.41
C THR A 182 19.22 18.44 1.01
N THR A 183 18.99 17.29 0.38
CA THR A 183 19.55 16.92 -0.94
C THR A 183 18.57 17.13 -2.10
N GLY A 184 17.28 17.32 -1.81
CA GLY A 184 16.21 17.53 -2.78
C GLY A 184 15.63 16.23 -3.34
N GLY A 185 15.07 16.32 -4.56
CA GLY A 185 14.42 15.21 -5.24
C GLY A 185 15.39 14.17 -5.76
N GLU A 186 15.14 12.90 -5.45
CA GLU A 186 15.89 11.77 -5.99
C GLU A 186 15.27 11.27 -7.29
N TRP A 187 16.12 10.74 -8.18
CA TRP A 187 15.63 9.98 -9.33
C TRP A 187 15.00 8.68 -8.85
N VAL A 188 13.74 8.48 -9.21
CA VAL A 188 12.94 7.29 -8.92
C VAL A 188 13.58 6.08 -9.59
N LYS A 189 14.27 5.26 -8.81
CA LYS A 189 14.82 3.98 -9.26
C LYS A 189 13.70 2.95 -9.43
N ARG A 190 13.63 2.28 -10.58
CA ARG A 190 12.73 1.14 -10.81
C ARG A 190 13.57 -0.14 -11.01
N PRO A 191 13.31 -1.23 -10.27
CA PRO A 191 12.36 -1.36 -9.16
C PRO A 191 12.77 -0.51 -7.93
N PRO A 192 11.82 -0.17 -7.03
CA PRO A 192 12.15 0.54 -5.79
C PRO A 192 13.19 -0.24 -4.99
N LEU A 193 14.17 0.46 -4.41
CA LEU A 193 15.11 -0.13 -3.47
C LEU A 193 14.33 -0.58 -2.23
N LEU A 194 14.43 -1.86 -1.90
CA LEU A 194 13.88 -2.39 -0.66
C LEU A 194 14.72 -1.85 0.51
N GLY A 195 14.08 -1.40 1.59
CA GLY A 195 14.80 -1.04 2.83
C GLY A 195 15.59 -2.26 3.36
N PRO A 196 16.64 -2.08 4.18
CA PRO A 196 17.57 -3.16 4.55
C PRO A 196 16.90 -4.42 5.12
N VAL A 197 15.82 -4.23 5.89
CA VAL A 197 15.02 -5.32 6.46
C VAL A 197 14.21 -6.02 5.37
N ALA A 198 13.56 -5.28 4.47
CA ALA A 198 12.78 -5.82 3.37
C ALA A 198 13.67 -6.48 2.31
N GLU A 199 14.87 -5.95 2.05
CA GLU A 199 15.86 -6.54 1.15
C GLU A 199 16.42 -7.83 1.72
N LYS A 200 16.80 -7.83 3.01
CA LYS A 200 17.23 -9.03 3.72
C LYS A 200 16.12 -10.09 3.73
N LEU A 201 14.88 -9.69 4.04
CA LEU A 201 13.75 -10.62 4.05
C LEU A 201 13.39 -11.11 2.64
N GLY A 202 13.49 -10.25 1.63
CA GLY A 202 13.30 -10.60 0.21
C GLY A 202 14.33 -11.63 -0.26
N LYS A 203 15.62 -11.36 -0.04
CA LYS A 203 16.71 -12.33 -0.29
C LYS A 203 16.52 -13.60 0.53
N GLU A 204 16.15 -13.51 1.81
CA GLU A 204 15.88 -14.69 2.63
C GLU A 204 14.64 -15.48 2.15
N LEU A 205 13.65 -14.84 1.54
CA LEU A 205 12.47 -15.50 0.97
C LEU A 205 12.79 -16.17 -0.37
N GLU A 206 13.58 -15.52 -1.22
CA GLU A 206 14.11 -16.11 -2.46
C GLU A 206 15.04 -17.30 -2.15
N ASP A 207 16.00 -17.11 -1.25
CA ASP A 207 17.01 -18.12 -0.92
C ASP A 207 16.48 -19.25 -0.02
N LYS A 208 15.48 -18.98 0.82
CA LYS A 208 15.00 -19.90 1.87
C LYS A 208 13.49 -19.99 1.93
N TRP A 209 12.85 -19.99 0.75
CA TRP A 209 11.41 -20.14 0.58
C TRP A 209 10.80 -21.18 1.54
N GLU A 210 11.36 -22.39 1.61
CA GLU A 210 10.84 -23.46 2.48
C GLU A 210 11.01 -23.20 3.99
N LYS A 211 12.02 -22.41 4.42
CA LYS A 211 12.25 -22.08 5.84
C LYS A 211 11.34 -20.95 6.31
N ASN A 212 11.16 -19.91 5.49
CA ASN A 212 10.33 -18.74 5.82
C ASN A 212 8.83 -19.00 5.64
N LYS A 213 8.45 -20.02 4.86
CA LYS A 213 7.11 -20.59 4.81
C LYS A 213 6.59 -21.00 6.19
N LYS A 214 7.45 -21.39 7.15
CA LYS A 214 6.98 -21.66 8.52
C LYS A 214 6.64 -20.38 9.30
N LYS A 215 7.36 -19.28 9.06
CA LYS A 215 7.15 -18.00 9.75
C LYS A 215 5.87 -17.30 9.27
N TYR A 216 5.67 -17.21 7.97
CA TYR A 216 4.52 -16.49 7.40
C TYR A 216 3.50 -17.40 6.72
N GLY A 217 3.79 -18.64 6.33
CA GLY A 217 2.80 -19.58 5.81
C GLY A 217 2.10 -19.16 4.52
N LEU A 218 1.65 -20.15 3.74
CA LEU A 218 0.75 -19.87 2.62
C LEU A 218 -0.66 -19.68 3.18
N LEU A 219 -1.14 -18.44 3.21
CA LEU A 219 -2.51 -18.09 3.61
C LEU A 219 -3.52 -18.87 2.78
N TYR A 220 -3.25 -19.00 1.48
CA TYR A 220 -4.08 -19.80 0.59
C TYR A 220 -4.23 -21.24 1.05
N ASN A 221 -3.14 -21.96 1.37
CA ASN A 221 -3.23 -23.34 1.82
C ASN A 221 -3.96 -23.45 3.17
N LYS A 222 -3.64 -22.56 4.12
CA LYS A 222 -4.30 -22.49 5.43
C LYS A 222 -5.83 -22.37 5.30
N LEU A 223 -6.30 -21.52 4.38
CA LEU A 223 -7.73 -21.29 4.19
C LEU A 223 -8.38 -22.32 3.25
N LYS A 224 -7.68 -22.79 2.22
CA LYS A 224 -8.20 -23.81 1.30
C LYS A 224 -8.58 -25.09 2.03
N ASP A 225 -7.70 -25.56 2.92
CA ASP A 225 -7.93 -26.81 3.65
C ASP A 225 -9.02 -26.67 4.72
N LYS A 226 -9.15 -25.47 5.31
CA LYS A 226 -10.12 -25.17 6.36
C LYS A 226 -11.52 -24.83 5.83
N GLU A 227 -11.59 -24.12 4.71
CA GLU A 227 -12.80 -23.40 4.26
C GLU A 227 -13.15 -23.68 2.79
N GLY A 228 -12.43 -24.58 2.10
CA GLY A 228 -12.76 -25.01 0.74
C GLY A 228 -12.63 -23.93 -0.33
N ILE A 229 -11.80 -22.90 -0.10
CA ILE A 229 -11.67 -21.74 -0.98
C ILE A 229 -11.20 -22.13 -2.40
N THR A 230 -11.91 -21.64 -3.42
CA THR A 230 -11.55 -21.77 -4.85
C THR A 230 -10.73 -20.58 -5.34
N LEU A 231 -9.79 -20.84 -6.27
CA LEU A 231 -8.89 -19.84 -6.85
C LEU A 231 -9.58 -18.87 -7.82
N SER A 232 -9.02 -17.67 -7.92
CA SER A 232 -9.29 -16.68 -8.98
C SER A 232 -8.29 -16.82 -10.13
#